data_AF-A0A7Y3FBB6-F1
#
_entry.id   AF-A0A7Y3FBB6-F1
#
_cell.length_a   1.000
_cell.length_b   1.000
_cell.length_c   1.000
_cell.angle_alpha   90.00
_cell.angle_beta   90.00
_cell.angle_gamma   90.00
#
_symmetry.space_group_name_H-M   'P 1'
#
loop_
_entity.id
_entity.type
_entity.pdbx_description
1 polymer ?
#
loop_
_entity_poly.entity_id
_entity_poly.type
_entity_poly.pdbx_seq_one_letter_code
_entity_poly.pdbx_strand_id
1 'polypeptide(L)'
;MKRKIRINGHSHLLPYPEEIPKYMKDKGIFWVDEDRKFMLQKDWSRPVTDSSFFLNEKLEWMDRYDIDHAVVLNLSQLYGNGLRVEEMKQALRFQNDFNARIQHDNPSKFTCGFVVHPGFVRGACWEIERCVEELGMQLLCLPTHYMDTIGTWRCIFDEENEPIFELASKFNLAVEIHPYDGEK
;
A
#
# COMPACT_ATOMS: atom_id res chain seq x y z
N MET A 1 5.98 -36.93 -3.33
CA MET A 1 5.18 -35.90 -4.04
C MET A 1 5.60 -34.53 -3.51
N LYS A 2 5.88 -33.53 -4.37
CA LYS A 2 6.27 -32.19 -3.93
C LYS A 2 5.04 -31.48 -3.36
N ARG A 3 5.12 -30.95 -2.13
CA ARG A 3 4.01 -30.20 -1.49
C ARG A 3 3.61 -29.02 -2.39
N LYS A 4 2.30 -28.78 -2.56
CA LYS A 4 1.80 -27.60 -3.28
C LYS A 4 2.11 -26.33 -2.48
N ILE A 5 2.52 -25.26 -3.15
CA ILE A 5 2.73 -23.95 -2.53
C ILE A 5 1.36 -23.37 -2.13
N ARG A 6 1.24 -22.89 -0.89
CA ARG A 6 0.04 -22.19 -0.40
C ARG A 6 0.31 -20.68 -0.37
N ILE A 7 -0.42 -19.94 -1.21
CA ILE A 7 -0.27 -18.49 -1.34
C ILE A 7 -1.48 -17.80 -0.71
N ASN A 8 -1.24 -16.86 0.19
CA ASN A 8 -2.26 -15.88 0.57
C ASN A 8 -2.22 -14.73 -0.45
N GLY A 9 -3.20 -14.70 -1.36
CA GLY A 9 -3.24 -13.73 -2.46
C GLY A 9 -3.65 -12.30 -2.06
N HIS A 10 -4.07 -12.07 -0.80
CA HIS A 10 -4.49 -10.76 -0.32
C HIS A 10 -4.18 -10.61 1.16
N SER A 11 -3.23 -9.75 1.49
CA SER A 11 -2.95 -9.38 2.88
C SER A 11 -2.50 -7.93 2.99
N HIS A 12 -2.41 -7.43 4.23
CA HIS A 12 -1.84 -6.12 4.53
C HIS A 12 -0.86 -6.25 5.68
N LEU A 13 0.09 -5.33 5.73
CA LEU A 13 0.98 -5.14 6.87
C LEU A 13 0.90 -3.70 7.36
N LEU A 14 0.96 -3.54 8.67
CA LEU A 14 1.10 -2.26 9.34
C LEU A 14 2.57 -2.09 9.73
N PRO A 15 3.14 -0.89 9.53
CA PRO A 15 4.41 -0.54 10.14
C PRO A 15 4.28 -0.58 11.67
N TYR A 16 5.34 -0.97 12.36
CA TYR A 16 5.39 -0.81 13.81
C TYR A 16 5.37 0.69 14.17
N PRO A 17 4.83 1.08 15.34
CA PRO A 17 4.72 2.50 15.72
C PRO A 17 6.02 3.30 15.58
N GLU A 18 7.16 2.69 15.91
CA GLU A 18 8.51 3.26 15.81
C GLU A 18 9.04 3.41 14.37
N GLU A 19 8.47 2.68 13.41
CA GLU A 19 8.83 2.78 11.98
C GLU A 19 8.08 3.92 11.29
N ILE A 20 7.02 4.44 11.91
CA ILE A 20 6.21 5.52 11.35
C ILE A 20 6.92 6.85 11.61
N PRO A 21 7.28 7.62 10.57
CA PRO A 21 7.95 8.90 10.75
C PRO A 21 7.13 9.87 11.59
N LYS A 22 7.81 10.59 12.50
CA LYS A 22 7.17 11.56 13.39
C LYS A 22 6.27 12.57 12.66
N TYR A 23 6.67 13.01 11.46
CA TYR A 23 5.88 13.97 10.68
C TYR A 23 4.51 13.43 10.26
N MET A 24 4.36 12.11 10.05
CA MET A 24 3.07 11.51 9.69
C MET A 24 2.08 11.57 10.85
N LYS A 25 2.57 11.32 12.07
CA LYS A 25 1.80 11.47 13.30
C LYS A 25 1.48 12.95 13.59
N ASP A 26 2.48 13.83 13.51
CA ASP A 26 2.30 15.26 13.81
C ASP A 26 1.30 15.95 12.87
N LYS A 27 1.25 15.54 11.60
CA LYS A 27 0.30 16.04 10.60
C LYS A 27 -1.03 15.30 10.59
N GLY A 28 -1.19 14.28 11.43
CA GLY A 28 -2.39 13.45 11.48
C GLY A 28 -2.65 12.64 10.21
N ILE A 29 -1.61 12.28 9.44
CA ILE A 29 -1.71 11.52 8.19
C ILE A 29 -2.02 10.06 8.49
N PHE A 30 -1.20 9.42 9.33
CA PHE A 30 -1.37 8.03 9.73
C PHE A 30 -0.42 7.70 10.88
N TRP A 31 -0.89 6.98 11.89
CA TRP A 31 -0.04 6.31 12.86
C TRP A 31 -0.76 5.10 13.50
N VAL A 32 0.01 4.27 14.20
CA VAL A 32 -0.49 3.21 15.07
C VAL A 32 -0.19 3.62 16.51
N ASP A 33 -1.11 3.34 17.44
CA ASP A 33 -0.86 3.59 18.86
C ASP A 33 0.24 2.69 19.44
N GLU A 34 0.83 3.08 20.57
CA GLU A 34 1.95 2.36 21.19
C GLU A 34 1.58 0.93 21.59
N ASP A 35 0.32 0.70 21.93
CA ASP A 35 -0.24 -0.61 22.26
C ASP A 35 -0.55 -1.49 21.04
N ARG A 36 -0.42 -0.96 19.81
CA ARG A 36 -0.74 -1.63 18.55
C ARG A 36 -2.20 -2.08 18.42
N LYS A 37 -3.11 -1.40 19.10
CA LYS A 37 -4.55 -1.68 19.13
C LYS A 37 -5.34 -0.87 18.11
N PHE A 38 -4.85 0.30 17.68
CA PHE A 38 -5.58 1.20 16.80
C PHE A 38 -4.69 1.79 15.70
N MET A 39 -5.22 1.80 14.47
CA MET A 39 -4.76 2.68 13.40
C MET A 39 -5.49 4.01 13.52
N LEU A 40 -4.79 5.11 13.29
CA LEU A 40 -5.23 6.46 13.61
C LEU A 40 -4.92 7.43 12.47
N GLN A 41 -5.85 8.33 12.18
CA GLN A 41 -5.72 9.41 11.20
C GLN A 41 -6.63 10.57 11.60
N LYS A 42 -6.06 11.74 11.93
CA LYS A 42 -6.80 12.87 12.52
C LYS A 42 -7.73 12.39 13.66
N ASP A 43 -9.04 12.60 13.53
CA ASP A 43 -10.08 12.18 14.49
C ASP A 43 -10.64 10.77 14.21
N TRP A 44 -10.19 10.11 13.14
CA TRP A 44 -10.58 8.76 12.78
C TRP A 44 -9.69 7.72 13.46
N SER A 45 -10.31 6.62 13.91
CA SER A 45 -9.61 5.47 14.45
C SER A 45 -10.26 4.16 13.99
N ARG A 46 -9.45 3.11 13.85
CA ARG A 46 -9.93 1.75 13.59
C ARG A 46 -9.14 0.73 14.39
N PRO A 47 -9.81 -0.24 15.04
CA PRO A 47 -9.11 -1.28 15.78
C PRO A 47 -8.29 -2.16 14.84
N VAL A 48 -7.08 -2.50 15.27
CA VAL A 48 -6.27 -3.58 14.69
C VAL A 48 -6.85 -4.89 15.19
N THR A 49 -7.46 -5.66 14.28
CA THR A 49 -8.28 -6.82 14.65
C THR A 49 -7.49 -8.09 14.93
N ASP A 50 -6.22 -8.15 14.53
CA ASP A 50 -5.35 -9.31 14.71
C ASP A 50 -3.88 -8.86 14.77
N SER A 51 -3.02 -9.55 15.51
CA SER A 51 -1.60 -9.15 15.59
C SER A 51 -0.84 -9.47 14.30
N SER A 52 -1.33 -10.37 13.44
CA SER A 52 -0.71 -10.72 12.16
C SER A 52 -0.69 -9.59 11.12
N PHE A 53 -1.22 -8.41 11.44
CA PHE A 53 -0.94 -7.21 10.67
C PHE A 53 0.50 -6.69 10.85
N PHE A 54 1.25 -7.13 11.87
CA PHE A 54 2.65 -6.76 12.05
C PHE A 54 3.60 -7.86 11.56
N LEU A 55 4.79 -7.50 11.09
CA LEU A 55 5.67 -8.40 10.32
C LEU A 55 6.02 -9.70 11.06
N ASN A 56 6.52 -9.61 12.29
CA ASN A 56 6.98 -10.79 13.04
C ASN A 56 5.80 -11.73 13.33
N GLU A 57 4.70 -11.17 13.80
CA GLU A 57 3.46 -11.89 14.07
C GLU A 57 2.83 -12.45 12.78
N LYS A 58 2.99 -11.77 11.63
CA LYS A 58 2.57 -12.28 10.32
C LYS A 58 3.35 -13.52 9.94
N LEU A 59 4.67 -13.52 10.13
CA LEU A 59 5.52 -14.67 9.83
C LEU A 59 5.18 -15.87 10.72
N GLU A 60 4.96 -15.66 12.01
CA GLU A 60 4.49 -16.70 12.94
C GLU A 60 3.11 -17.25 12.54
N TRP A 61 2.20 -16.35 12.15
CA TRP A 61 0.88 -16.72 11.66
C TRP A 61 0.97 -17.53 10.37
N MET A 62 1.83 -17.12 9.42
CA MET A 62 2.07 -17.85 8.18
C MET A 62 2.60 -19.26 8.44
N ASP A 63 3.57 -19.39 9.35
CA ASP A 63 4.14 -20.69 9.75
C ASP A 63 3.07 -21.60 10.37
N ARG A 64 2.28 -21.07 11.32
CA ARG A 64 1.19 -21.81 11.99
C ARG A 64 0.15 -22.37 11.01
N TYR A 65 -0.12 -21.66 9.91
CA TYR A 65 -1.16 -22.02 8.94
C TYR A 65 -0.61 -22.59 7.62
N ASP A 66 0.68 -22.98 7.57
CA ASP A 66 1.35 -23.53 6.38
C ASP A 66 1.23 -22.62 5.14
N ILE A 67 1.30 -21.29 5.34
CA ILE A 67 1.28 -20.31 4.25
C ILE A 67 2.73 -20.03 3.82
N ASP A 68 3.02 -20.38 2.58
CA ASP A 68 4.37 -20.29 2.05
C ASP A 68 4.74 -18.89 1.60
N HIS A 69 3.75 -18.18 1.06
CA HIS A 69 3.94 -16.86 0.47
C HIS A 69 2.68 -16.01 0.67
N ALA A 70 2.86 -14.71 0.86
CA ALA A 70 1.74 -13.77 0.96
C ALA A 70 1.96 -12.56 0.04
N VAL A 71 0.90 -12.15 -0.64
CA VAL A 71 0.85 -10.89 -1.38
C VAL A 71 0.40 -9.80 -0.41
N VAL A 72 1.20 -8.74 -0.26
CA VAL A 72 0.95 -7.63 0.66
C VAL A 72 0.54 -6.40 -0.13
N LEU A 73 -0.69 -5.95 0.06
CA LEU A 73 -1.28 -4.79 -0.60
C LEU A 73 -1.14 -3.54 0.25
N ASN A 74 -1.22 -2.39 -0.40
CA ASN A 74 -1.14 -1.09 0.25
C ASN A 74 -2.36 -0.81 1.16
N LEU A 75 -2.11 -0.15 2.29
CA LEU A 75 -3.09 0.39 3.20
C LEU A 75 -3.87 1.52 2.52
N SER A 76 -5.19 1.37 2.49
CA SER A 76 -6.10 2.34 1.87
C SER A 76 -6.05 3.74 2.49
N GLN A 77 -5.69 3.84 3.78
CA GLN A 77 -5.47 5.09 4.51
C GLN A 77 -4.33 5.93 3.90
N LEU A 78 -3.42 5.28 3.17
CA LEU A 78 -2.24 5.88 2.57
C LEU A 78 -2.35 6.01 1.04
N TYR A 79 -3.55 5.97 0.47
CA TYR A 79 -3.79 6.28 -0.94
C TYR A 79 -3.65 7.76 -1.28
N GLY A 80 -3.63 8.64 -0.26
CA GLY A 80 -3.35 10.06 -0.42
C GLY A 80 -4.57 10.94 -0.74
N ASN A 81 -5.77 10.35 -0.75
CA ASN A 81 -7.02 11.10 -0.94
C ASN A 81 -7.19 12.19 0.12
N GLY A 82 -7.51 13.41 -0.30
CA GLY A 82 -7.74 14.55 0.59
C GLY A 82 -6.49 15.14 1.25
N LEU A 83 -5.29 14.64 0.92
CA LEU A 83 -4.02 15.23 1.36
C LEU A 83 -3.57 16.34 0.41
N ARG A 84 -2.80 17.29 0.94
CA ARG A 84 -2.09 18.25 0.09
C ARG A 84 -1.02 17.51 -0.71
N VAL A 85 -0.71 17.99 -1.93
CA VAL A 85 0.23 17.33 -2.85
C VAL A 85 1.55 16.90 -2.20
N GLU A 86 2.15 17.75 -1.35
CA GLU A 86 3.41 17.41 -0.68
C GLU A 86 3.25 16.33 0.39
N GLU A 87 2.12 16.29 1.10
CA GLU A 87 1.81 15.26 2.10
C GLU A 87 1.43 13.94 1.44
N MET A 88 0.67 14.00 0.34
CA MET A 88 0.35 12.87 -0.53
C MET A 88 1.62 12.19 -1.02
N LYS A 89 2.57 12.94 -1.59
CA LYS A 89 3.87 12.39 -2.03
C LYS A 89 4.62 11.72 -0.88
N GLN A 90 4.66 12.35 0.30
CA GLN A 90 5.33 11.79 1.47
C GLN A 90 4.66 10.48 1.93
N ALA A 91 3.33 10.43 1.99
CA ALA A 91 2.57 9.25 2.39
C ALA A 91 2.75 8.08 1.41
N LEU A 92 2.64 8.34 0.10
CA LEU A 92 2.84 7.34 -0.94
C LEU A 92 4.26 6.76 -0.88
N ARG A 93 5.27 7.64 -0.83
CA ARG A 93 6.68 7.22 -0.76
C ARG A 93 6.97 6.40 0.49
N PHE A 94 6.52 6.86 1.66
CA PHE A 94 6.69 6.11 2.90
C PHE A 94 6.16 4.68 2.78
N GLN A 95 4.94 4.53 2.27
CA GLN A 95 4.33 3.22 2.14
C GLN A 95 5.04 2.33 1.11
N ASN A 96 5.41 2.90 -0.05
CA ASN A 96 6.10 2.17 -1.10
C ASN A 96 7.49 1.72 -0.64
N ASP A 97 8.22 2.58 0.07
CA ASP A 97 9.54 2.26 0.65
C ASP A 97 9.41 1.20 1.76
N PHE A 98 8.38 1.30 2.62
CA PHE A 98 8.07 0.28 3.61
C PHE A 98 7.82 -1.08 2.97
N ASN A 99 6.92 -1.15 1.98
CA ASN A 99 6.59 -2.39 1.28
C ASN A 99 7.77 -2.96 0.49
N ALA A 100 8.55 -2.12 -0.18
CA ALA A 100 9.76 -2.52 -0.89
C ALA A 100 10.78 -3.17 0.07
N ARG A 101 11.01 -2.56 1.25
CA ARG A 101 11.88 -3.12 2.27
C ARG A 101 11.37 -4.47 2.78
N ILE A 102 10.08 -4.61 3.07
CA ILE A 102 9.50 -5.89 3.50
C ILE A 102 9.78 -7.00 2.48
N GLN A 103 9.55 -6.73 1.19
CA GLN A 103 9.83 -7.69 0.12
C GLN A 103 11.32 -8.00 0.02
N HIS A 104 12.17 -6.98 0.04
CA HIS A 104 13.61 -7.13 -0.06
C HIS A 104 14.19 -7.99 1.07
N ASP A 105 13.72 -7.78 2.30
CA ASP A 105 14.24 -8.47 3.48
C ASP A 105 13.65 -9.89 3.62
N ASN A 106 12.51 -10.16 2.96
CA ASN A 106 11.79 -11.43 3.05
C ASN A 106 11.30 -11.95 1.67
N PRO A 107 12.17 -12.07 0.66
CA PRO A 107 11.76 -12.25 -0.74
C PRO A 107 11.14 -13.63 -1.02
N SER A 108 11.43 -14.62 -0.17
CA SER A 108 10.78 -15.93 -0.26
C SER A 108 9.36 -15.96 0.31
N LYS A 109 9.01 -14.98 1.16
CA LYS A 109 7.75 -14.93 1.91
C LYS A 109 6.76 -13.92 1.37
N PHE A 110 7.23 -12.82 0.78
CA PHE A 110 6.33 -11.75 0.36
C PHE A 110 6.55 -11.29 -1.08
N THR A 111 5.44 -10.98 -1.74
CA THR A 111 5.38 -10.07 -2.89
C THR A 111 4.59 -8.85 -2.42
N CYS A 112 5.20 -7.67 -2.45
CA CYS A 112 4.57 -6.46 -1.94
C CYS A 112 4.17 -5.52 -3.09
N GLY A 113 2.99 -4.91 -2.94
CA GLY A 113 2.46 -3.91 -3.85
C GLY A 113 2.99 -2.51 -3.55
N PHE A 114 3.03 -1.66 -4.57
CA PHE A 114 3.20 -0.23 -4.44
C PHE A 114 1.96 0.49 -4.95
N VAL A 115 1.72 1.70 -4.46
CA VAL A 115 0.57 2.53 -4.83
C VAL A 115 1.01 3.87 -5.37
N VAL A 116 0.20 4.41 -6.27
CA VAL A 116 0.30 5.77 -6.79
C VAL A 116 -1.05 6.45 -6.69
N HIS A 117 -1.06 7.79 -6.64
CA HIS A 117 -2.31 8.54 -6.63
C HIS A 117 -2.72 8.92 -8.07
N PRO A 118 -3.85 8.40 -8.59
CA PRO A 118 -4.23 8.60 -10.00
C PRO A 118 -4.53 10.06 -10.35
N GLY A 119 -5.13 10.82 -9.43
CA GLY A 119 -5.33 12.28 -9.58
C GLY A 119 -4.05 13.12 -9.70
N PHE A 120 -2.88 12.49 -9.69
CA PHE A 120 -1.58 13.12 -9.96
C PHE A 120 -0.79 12.33 -11.02
N VAL A 121 -1.42 12.07 -12.17
CA VAL A 121 -0.94 11.18 -13.26
C VAL A 121 0.55 11.27 -13.57
N ARG A 122 1.11 12.47 -13.78
CA ARG A 122 2.55 12.63 -14.08
C ARG A 122 3.43 12.13 -12.92
N GLY A 123 3.06 12.47 -11.70
CA GLY A 123 3.77 11.97 -10.52
C GLY A 123 3.52 10.48 -10.27
N ALA A 124 2.35 9.97 -10.62
CA ALA A 124 2.05 8.54 -10.57
C ALA A 124 2.95 7.76 -11.54
N CYS A 125 3.12 8.23 -12.77
CA CYS A 125 4.02 7.60 -13.74
C CYS A 125 5.47 7.60 -13.24
N TRP A 126 5.93 8.73 -12.70
CA TRP A 126 7.28 8.82 -12.12
C TRP A 126 7.46 7.86 -10.93
N GLU A 127 6.46 7.76 -10.05
CA GLU A 127 6.50 6.85 -8.91
C GLU A 127 6.50 5.38 -9.33
N ILE A 128 5.76 5.03 -10.39
CA ILE A 128 5.81 3.69 -11.01
C ILE A 128 7.24 3.40 -11.50
N GLU A 129 7.86 4.30 -12.25
CA GLU A 129 9.23 4.14 -12.72
C GLU A 129 10.19 3.92 -11.54
N ARG A 130 10.10 4.73 -10.47
CA ARG A 130 10.93 4.53 -9.27
C ARG A 130 10.70 3.16 -8.63
N CYS A 131 9.45 2.78 -8.40
CA CYS A 131 9.12 1.51 -7.75
C CYS A 131 9.59 0.30 -8.56
N VAL A 132 9.54 0.38 -9.89
CA VAL A 132 9.97 -0.71 -10.78
C VAL A 132 11.49 -0.72 -10.95
N GLU A 133 12.07 0.40 -11.36
CA GLU A 133 13.47 0.46 -11.78
C GLU A 133 14.45 0.55 -10.61
N GLU A 134 14.07 1.22 -9.52
CA GLU A 134 14.95 1.40 -8.35
C GLU A 134 14.63 0.40 -7.22
N LEU A 135 13.34 0.13 -6.96
CA LEU A 135 12.91 -0.71 -5.84
C LEU A 135 12.61 -2.17 -6.24
N GLY A 136 12.59 -2.49 -7.54
CA GLY A 136 12.39 -3.86 -8.04
C GLY A 136 11.00 -4.42 -7.75
N MET A 137 9.98 -3.56 -7.65
CA MET A 137 8.60 -3.96 -7.38
C MET A 137 7.84 -4.28 -8.67
N GLN A 138 6.91 -5.23 -8.61
CA GLN A 138 6.18 -5.73 -9.80
C GLN A 138 4.65 -5.76 -9.66
N LEU A 139 4.13 -5.29 -8.52
CA LEU A 139 2.70 -5.27 -8.21
C LEU A 139 2.25 -3.83 -7.99
N LEU A 140 1.46 -3.31 -8.91
CA LEU A 140 0.80 -2.01 -8.79
C LEU A 140 -0.58 -2.20 -8.16
N CYS A 141 -0.79 -1.57 -7.01
CA CYS A 141 -2.08 -1.51 -6.33
C CYS A 141 -2.74 -0.16 -6.62
N LEU A 142 -3.98 -0.18 -7.09
CA LEU A 142 -4.78 1.02 -7.36
C LEU A 142 -6.13 0.93 -6.64
N PRO A 143 -6.69 2.05 -6.16
CA PRO A 143 -8.05 2.04 -5.65
C PRO A 143 -9.06 1.96 -6.81
N THR A 144 -10.26 1.47 -6.52
CA THR A 144 -11.41 1.58 -7.46
C THR A 144 -11.76 3.03 -7.83
N HIS A 145 -11.47 3.99 -6.95
CA HIS A 145 -11.71 5.41 -7.15
C HIS A 145 -10.77 6.26 -6.30
N TYR A 146 -10.56 7.52 -6.71
CA TYR A 146 -9.70 8.49 -6.03
C TYR A 146 -10.36 9.86 -6.01
N MET A 147 -9.89 10.73 -5.12
CA MET A 147 -10.33 12.12 -5.04
C MET A 147 -9.43 12.99 -5.92
N ASP A 148 -9.99 13.74 -6.88
CA ASP A 148 -9.21 14.67 -7.70
C ASP A 148 -8.77 15.92 -6.92
N THR A 149 -8.01 16.80 -7.58
CA THR A 149 -7.41 17.99 -6.96
C THR A 149 -8.41 19.03 -6.46
N ILE A 150 -9.68 18.93 -6.87
CA ILE A 150 -10.77 19.81 -6.43
C ILE A 150 -11.74 19.10 -5.48
N GLY A 151 -11.45 17.87 -5.06
CA GLY A 151 -12.22 17.14 -4.08
C GLY A 151 -13.33 16.25 -4.63
N THR A 152 -13.35 15.97 -5.94
CA THR A 152 -14.39 15.12 -6.56
C THR A 152 -13.91 13.67 -6.66
N TRP A 153 -14.77 12.72 -6.30
CA TRP A 153 -14.49 11.30 -6.49
C TRP A 153 -14.55 10.91 -7.97
N ARG A 154 -13.50 10.23 -8.46
CA ARG A 154 -13.33 9.77 -9.84
C ARG A 154 -13.07 8.27 -9.87
N CYS A 155 -13.61 7.60 -10.88
CA CYS A 155 -13.27 6.21 -11.17
C CYS A 155 -11.82 6.13 -11.67
N ILE A 156 -11.11 5.06 -11.32
CA ILE A 156 -9.76 4.84 -11.85
C ILE A 156 -9.76 4.51 -13.36
N PHE A 157 -10.85 3.92 -13.84
CA PHE A 157 -11.02 3.58 -15.26
C PHE A 157 -11.58 4.79 -16.03
N ASP A 158 -10.75 5.82 -16.16
CA ASP A 158 -11.01 7.04 -16.90
C ASP A 158 -9.86 7.29 -17.90
N GLU A 159 -10.14 7.93 -19.03
CA GLU A 159 -9.14 8.23 -20.08
C GLU A 159 -7.97 9.05 -19.51
N GLU A 160 -8.21 9.92 -18.53
CA GLU A 160 -7.13 10.69 -17.87
C GLU A 160 -6.07 9.78 -17.21
N ASN A 161 -6.46 8.57 -16.81
CA ASN A 161 -5.58 7.61 -16.15
C ASN A 161 -4.93 6.60 -17.10
N GLU A 162 -5.22 6.65 -18.41
CA GLU A 162 -4.62 5.76 -19.42
C GLU A 162 -3.09 5.67 -19.32
N PRO A 163 -2.32 6.76 -19.11
CA PRO A 163 -0.87 6.68 -18.98
C PRO A 163 -0.37 5.76 -17.86
N ILE A 164 -1.14 5.63 -16.77
CA ILE A 164 -0.81 4.73 -15.65
C ILE A 164 -0.90 3.27 -16.12
N PHE A 165 -1.95 2.93 -16.85
CA PHE A 165 -2.18 1.58 -17.36
C PHE A 165 -1.24 1.22 -18.52
N GLU A 166 -0.95 2.17 -19.41
CA GLU A 166 0.06 1.99 -20.47
C GLU A 166 1.43 1.68 -19.86
N LEU A 167 1.82 2.42 -18.81
CA LEU A 167 3.09 2.21 -18.13
C LEU A 167 3.12 0.88 -17.37
N ALA A 168 2.02 0.51 -16.70
CA ALA A 168 1.87 -0.80 -16.09
C ALA A 168 2.00 -1.93 -17.13
N SER A 169 1.39 -1.77 -18.31
CA SER A 169 1.53 -2.71 -19.41
C SER A 169 2.96 -2.78 -19.95
N LYS A 170 3.63 -1.62 -20.12
CA LYS A 170 5.03 -1.54 -20.59
C LYS A 170 5.98 -2.30 -19.68
N PHE A 171 5.81 -2.16 -18.36
CA PHE A 171 6.61 -2.86 -17.36
C PHE A 171 6.10 -4.27 -17.04
N ASN A 172 5.00 -4.71 -17.67
CA ASN A 172 4.35 -6.00 -17.43
C ASN A 172 4.03 -6.22 -15.94
N LEU A 173 3.49 -5.18 -15.29
CA LEU A 173 3.10 -5.22 -13.89
C LEU A 173 1.83 -6.05 -13.69
N ALA A 174 1.78 -6.77 -12.56
CA ALA A 174 0.49 -7.19 -12.03
C ALA A 174 -0.25 -5.95 -11.51
N VAL A 175 -1.54 -5.85 -11.83
CA VAL A 175 -2.39 -4.76 -11.36
C VAL A 175 -3.45 -5.32 -10.42
N GLU A 176 -3.46 -4.86 -9.18
CA GLU A 176 -4.49 -5.14 -8.20
C GLU A 176 -5.38 -3.90 -8.01
N ILE A 177 -6.70 -4.12 -8.02
CA ILE A 177 -7.69 -3.06 -7.87
C ILE A 177 -8.44 -3.28 -6.56
N HIS A 178 -8.17 -2.43 -5.59
CA HIS A 178 -8.74 -2.55 -4.26
C HIS A 178 -9.99 -1.67 -4.10
N PRO A 179 -11.15 -2.22 -3.70
CA PRO A 179 -12.30 -1.41 -3.30
C PRO A 179 -11.91 -0.48 -2.17
N TYR A 180 -12.21 0.80 -2.34
CA TYR A 180 -11.96 1.81 -1.32
C TYR A 180 -13.31 2.26 -0.77
N ASP A 181 -13.43 2.42 0.54
CA ASP A 181 -14.63 2.96 1.18
C ASP A 181 -14.21 4.25 1.91
N GLY A 182 -13.71 5.20 1.12
CA GLY A 182 -13.41 6.55 1.59
C GLY A 182 -14.67 7.29 2.00
N GLU A 183 -14.53 8.34 2.81
CA GLU A 183 -15.68 9.16 3.25
C GLU A 183 -16.48 9.65 2.02
N LYS A 184 -17.78 9.32 2.02
CA LYS A 184 -18.76 9.74 1.01
C LYS A 184 -19.33 11.10 1.34
#